data_AF-A0AA37M746-F1
#
_entry.id   AF-A0AA37M746-F1
#
_cell.length_a   1.000
_cell.length_b   1.000
_cell.length_c   1.000
_cell.angle_alpha   90.00
_cell.angle_beta   90.00
_cell.angle_gamma   90.00
#
_symmetry.space_group_name_H-M   'P 1'
#
loop_
_entity.id
_entity.type
_entity.pdbx_description
1 polymer ?
#
loop_
_entity_poly.entity_id
_entity_poly.type
_entity_poly.pdbx_seq_one_letter_code
_entity_poly.pdbx_strand_id
1 'polypeptide(L)'
;MSWHPDDAYDAAALSREEAAEAVAPAAVLDELRAAIQRQGSAAGWGRRHGVGPGYLADVLSGRRPPGGRILQALGIGRAYVRGCR
;
A
#
# COMPACT_ATOMS: atom_id res chain seq x y z
N MET A 1 -9.48 44.85 1.49
CA MET A 1 -9.54 43.46 1.97
C MET A 1 -8.69 42.63 1.03
N SER A 2 -7.40 42.52 1.31
CA SER A 2 -6.51 41.64 0.57
C SER A 2 -6.48 40.31 1.30
N TRP A 3 -7.06 39.29 0.68
CA TRP A 3 -6.94 37.91 1.10
C TRP A 3 -5.49 37.48 0.88
N HIS A 4 -4.74 37.28 1.97
CA HIS A 4 -3.44 36.61 1.96
C HIS A 4 -3.67 35.16 2.38
N PRO A 5 -3.51 34.17 1.49
CA PRO A 5 -3.31 32.80 1.94
C PRO A 5 -1.93 32.74 2.62
N ASP A 6 -1.91 32.29 3.86
CA ASP A 6 -0.69 32.06 4.63
C ASP A 6 0.12 30.95 3.94
N ASP A 7 1.39 31.20 3.62
CA ASP A 7 2.34 30.27 2.97
C ASP A 7 2.43 28.90 3.68
N ALA A 8 1.92 28.79 4.91
CA ALA A 8 1.81 27.54 5.65
C ALA A 8 0.85 26.51 5.01
N TYR A 9 -0.12 26.94 4.19
CA TYR A 9 -1.10 26.01 3.60
C TYR A 9 -0.52 25.20 2.42
N ASP A 10 0.45 25.74 1.67
CA ASP A 10 1.04 25.05 0.52
C ASP A 10 2.11 24.02 0.92
N ALA A 11 2.94 24.30 1.93
CA ALA A 11 4.06 23.40 2.26
C ALA A 11 3.63 22.03 2.82
N ALA A 12 2.56 21.98 3.62
CA ALA A 12 2.05 20.74 4.21
C ALA A 12 1.19 19.91 3.23
N ALA A 13 0.53 20.57 2.28
CA ALA A 13 -0.22 19.91 1.21
C ALA A 13 0.72 19.25 0.19
N LEU A 14 1.74 20.00 -0.27
CA LEU A 14 2.73 19.50 -1.23
C LEU A 14 3.54 18.31 -0.68
N SER A 15 3.86 18.31 0.62
CA SER A 15 4.53 17.18 1.28
C SER A 15 3.70 15.88 1.29
N ARG A 16 2.37 15.99 1.25
CA ARG A 16 1.45 14.85 1.20
C ARG A 16 1.24 14.34 -0.24
N GLU A 17 1.43 15.23 -1.20
CA GLU A 17 1.24 14.97 -2.64
C GLU A 17 2.52 14.42 -3.29
N GLU A 18 3.71 14.75 -2.80
CA GLU A 18 5.00 14.33 -3.37
C GLU A 18 5.41 12.86 -3.12
N ALA A 19 4.69 12.08 -2.31
CA ALA A 19 5.08 10.71 -1.98
C ALA A 19 4.05 9.64 -2.37
N ALA A 20 3.21 9.89 -3.39
CA ALA A 20 2.53 8.80 -4.08
C ALA A 20 3.51 8.09 -5.01
N GLU A 21 4.52 7.40 -4.44
CA GLU A 21 5.41 6.56 -5.24
C GLU A 21 4.58 5.43 -5.84
N ALA A 22 4.59 5.32 -7.16
CA ALA A 22 3.90 4.25 -7.87
C ALA A 22 4.64 2.93 -7.60
N VAL A 23 4.21 2.22 -6.56
CA VAL A 23 4.82 0.95 -6.17
C VAL A 23 4.45 -0.14 -7.18
N ALA A 24 5.47 -0.73 -7.80
CA ALA A 24 5.29 -1.88 -8.69
C ALA A 24 4.69 -3.07 -7.90
N PRO A 25 3.90 -3.94 -8.55
CA PRO A 25 3.29 -5.09 -7.87
C PRO A 25 4.32 -6.03 -7.21
N ALA A 26 5.53 -6.11 -7.75
CA ALA A 26 6.63 -6.86 -7.14
C ALA A 26 7.10 -6.26 -5.80
N ALA A 27 7.21 -4.93 -5.72
CA ALA A 27 7.59 -4.25 -4.48
C ALA A 27 6.52 -4.42 -3.38
N VAL A 28 5.23 -4.45 -3.75
CA VAL A 28 4.15 -4.79 -2.81
C VAL A 28 4.33 -6.19 -2.22
N LEU A 29 4.81 -7.16 -3.00
CA LEU A 29 5.06 -8.52 -2.52
C LEU A 29 6.28 -8.58 -1.57
N ASP A 30 7.32 -7.80 -1.83
CA ASP A 30 8.47 -7.69 -0.92
C ASP A 30 8.07 -7.07 0.41
N GLU A 31 7.27 -5.99 0.39
CA GLU A 31 6.72 -5.40 1.61
C GLU A 31 5.85 -6.38 2.40
N LEU A 32 5.01 -7.16 1.69
CA LEU A 32 4.21 -8.21 2.32
C LEU A 32 5.10 -9.26 2.98
N ARG A 33 6.16 -9.72 2.31
CA ARG A 33 7.13 -10.66 2.89
C ARG A 33 7.81 -10.06 4.11
N ALA A 34 8.27 -8.82 4.04
CA ALA A 34 8.89 -8.14 5.17
C ALA A 34 7.92 -7.99 6.37
N ALA A 35 6.65 -7.67 6.12
CA ALA A 35 5.61 -7.58 7.15
C ALA A 35 5.34 -8.92 7.82
N ILE A 36 5.30 -10.00 7.03
CA ILE A 36 5.16 -11.37 7.52
C ILE A 36 6.36 -11.78 8.38
N GLN A 37 7.58 -11.46 7.95
CA GLN A 37 8.80 -11.77 8.70
C GLN A 37 8.85 -11.01 10.03
N ARG A 38 8.46 -9.72 10.05
CA ARG A 38 8.34 -8.93 11.29
C ARG A 38 7.33 -9.51 12.27
N GLN A 39 6.27 -10.13 11.77
CA GLN A 39 5.27 -10.81 12.60
C GLN A 39 5.64 -12.27 12.95
N GLY A 40 6.66 -12.83 12.29
CA GLY A 40 7.17 -14.18 12.51
C GLY A 40 6.43 -15.29 11.77
N SER A 41 5.21 -15.05 11.25
CA SER A 41 4.53 -16.05 10.42
C SER A 41 3.44 -15.45 9.53
N ALA A 42 3.27 -16.06 8.35
CA ALA A 42 2.25 -15.66 7.38
C ALA A 42 0.83 -15.92 7.93
N ALA A 43 0.64 -17.03 8.65
CA ALA A 43 -0.62 -17.36 9.30
C ALA A 43 -0.95 -16.37 10.43
N GLY A 44 0.03 -15.98 11.25
CA GLY A 44 -0.15 -14.98 12.30
C GLY A 44 -0.51 -13.61 11.73
N TRP A 45 0.20 -13.19 10.67
CA TRP A 45 -0.10 -11.97 9.94
C TRP A 45 -1.52 -11.99 9.36
N GLY A 46 -1.88 -13.07 8.66
CA GLY A 46 -3.22 -13.25 8.10
C GLY A 46 -4.33 -13.16 9.15
N ARG A 47 -4.17 -13.84 10.30
CA ARG A 47 -5.15 -13.77 11.41
C ARG A 47 -5.30 -12.35 11.97
N ARG A 48 -4.19 -11.64 12.18
CA ARG A 48 -4.19 -10.27 12.71
C ARG A 48 -4.91 -9.29 11.78
N HIS A 49 -4.80 -9.50 10.46
CA HIS A 49 -5.33 -8.60 9.44
C HIS A 49 -6.60 -9.12 8.75
N GLY A 50 -7.18 -10.24 9.22
CA GLY A 50 -8.39 -10.83 8.63
C GLY A 50 -8.20 -11.34 7.19
N VAL A 51 -6.99 -11.75 6.83
CA VAL A 51 -6.64 -12.30 5.52
C VAL A 51 -6.53 -13.82 5.61
N GLY A 52 -7.35 -14.52 4.83
CA GLY A 52 -7.36 -15.98 4.82
C GLY A 52 -6.04 -16.57 4.30
N PRO A 53 -5.57 -17.70 4.84
CA PRO A 53 -4.28 -18.29 4.50
C PRO A 53 -4.17 -18.72 3.04
N GLY A 54 -5.26 -19.25 2.45
CA GLY A 54 -5.28 -19.62 1.03
C GLY A 54 -5.10 -18.41 0.10
N TYR A 55 -5.82 -17.32 0.39
CA TYR A 55 -5.67 -16.08 -0.37
C TYR A 55 -4.27 -15.47 -0.22
N LEU A 56 -3.71 -15.50 0.99
CA LEU A 56 -2.34 -15.04 1.24
C LEU A 56 -1.32 -15.88 0.45
N ALA A 57 -1.49 -17.21 0.42
CA ALA A 57 -0.64 -18.11 -0.35
C ALA A 57 -0.76 -17.88 -1.88
N ASP A 58 -1.97 -17.63 -2.38
CA ASP A 58 -2.19 -17.29 -3.79
C ASP A 58 -1.51 -15.98 -4.20
N VAL A 59 -1.49 -14.99 -3.29
CA VAL A 59 -0.80 -13.72 -3.52
C VAL A 59 0.71 -13.89 -3.47
N LEU A 60 1.24 -14.61 -2.47
CA LEU A 60 2.68 -14.86 -2.33
C LEU A 60 3.26 -15.72 -3.47
N SER A 61 2.43 -16.59 -4.07
CA SER A 61 2.80 -17.39 -5.24
C SER A 61 2.58 -16.67 -6.57
N GLY A 62 2.05 -15.45 -6.56
CA GLY A 62 1.79 -14.66 -7.77
C GLY A 62 0.58 -15.13 -8.59
N ARG A 63 -0.17 -16.14 -8.12
CA ARG A 63 -1.41 -16.60 -8.78
C ARG A 63 -2.51 -15.54 -8.76
N ARG A 64 -2.47 -14.63 -7.77
CA ARG A 64 -3.45 -13.56 -7.61
C ARG A 64 -2.75 -12.25 -7.23
N PRO A 65 -3.18 -11.10 -7.77
CA PRO A 65 -2.64 -9.82 -7.32
C PRO A 65 -3.06 -9.51 -5.87
N PRO A 66 -2.24 -8.74 -5.13
CA PRO A 66 -2.61 -8.24 -3.81
C PRO A 66 -3.83 -7.33 -3.94
N GLY A 67 -4.87 -7.67 -3.18
CA GLY A 67 -6.15 -6.98 -3.18
C GLY A 67 -6.24 -5.98 -2.03
N GLY A 68 -7.37 -5.26 -1.98
CA GLY A 68 -7.55 -4.13 -1.05
C GLY A 68 -7.27 -4.44 0.41
N ARG A 69 -7.59 -5.64 0.92
CA ARG A 69 -7.27 -6.02 2.31
C ARG A 69 -5.77 -6.09 2.60
N ILE A 70 -4.99 -6.65 1.66
CA ILE A 70 -3.53 -6.75 1.81
C ILE A 70 -2.92 -5.35 1.70
N LEU A 71 -3.36 -4.57 0.71
CA LEU A 71 -2.89 -3.20 0.51
C LEU A 71 -3.19 -2.33 1.75
N GLN A 72 -4.43 -2.39 2.27
CA GLN A 72 -4.81 -1.67 3.49
C GLN A 72 -4.00 -2.11 4.70
N ALA A 73 -3.74 -3.41 4.85
CA ALA A 73 -2.91 -3.93 5.94
C ALA A 73 -1.45 -3.46 5.87
N LEU A 74 -0.96 -3.18 4.67
CA LEU A 74 0.37 -2.59 4.42
C LEU A 74 0.35 -1.05 4.44
N GLY A 75 -0.83 -0.42 4.53
CA GLY A 75 -0.96 1.04 4.45
C GLY A 75 -0.84 1.60 3.02
N ILE A 76 -0.91 0.74 2.01
CA ILE A 76 -0.77 1.11 0.59
C ILE A 76 -2.15 1.44 0.00
N GLY A 77 -2.25 2.60 -0.63
CA GLY A 77 -3.43 2.99 -1.41
C GLY A 77 -3.44 2.35 -2.80
N ARG A 78 -4.62 2.01 -3.33
CA ARG A 78 -4.75 1.56 -4.73
C ARG A 78 -5.05 2.74 -5.64
N ALA A 79 -4.19 2.98 -6.62
CA ALA A 79 -4.44 3.93 -7.71
C ALA A 79 -4.60 3.19 -9.05
N TYR A 80 -5.43 3.72 -9.94
CA TYR A 80 -5.53 3.25 -11.32
C TYR A 80 -4.75 4.21 -12.21
N VAL A 81 -3.67 3.73 -12.82
CA VAL A 81 -2.91 4.51 -13.80
C VAL A 81 -3.40 4.11 -15.19
N ARG A 82 -3.85 5.09 -15.98
CA ARG A 82 -4.20 4.86 -17.38
C ARG A 82 -2.92 4.98 -18.21
N GLY A 83 -2.45 3.87 -18.78
CA GLY A 83 -1.37 3.92 -19.77
C GLY A 83 -1.87 4.58 -21.05
N CYS A 84 -1.07 5.48 -21.62
CA CYS A 84 -1.22 5.86 -23.03
C CYS A 84 -0.73 4.66 -23.87
N ARG A 85 -1.57 4.21 -24.80
CA ARG A 85 -1.25 3.14 -25.74
C ARG A 85 -0.29 3.66 -26.81
#